data_AF-A0A0L7QZ80-F1
#
_entry.id   AF-A0A0L7QZ80-F1
#
_cell.length_a   1.000
_cell.length_b   1.000
_cell.length_c   1.000
_cell.angle_alpha   90.00
_cell.angle_beta   90.00
_cell.angle_gamma   90.00
#
_symmetry.space_group_name_H-M   'P 1'
#
loop_
_entity.id
_entity.type
_entity.pdbx_description
1 polymer ?
#
loop_
_entity_poly.entity_id
_entity_poly.type
_entity_poly.pdbx_seq_one_letter_code
_entity_poly.pdbx_strand_id
1 'polypeptide(L)'
;MHGARALVCACRVTMVACVYIMPESRESETIETSTVKETRVPQRRINDNMKKHCLFVLLVALVATLLHTADAVEQSICPPENCVPEWKCDSLLVGGLCPQSCDTCCSVLKPEYRTHCRHFGGECMDRCNENLQHPVVDCPPGKVCCTLV
;
A
#
# COMPACT_ATOMS: atom_id res chain seq x y z
N MET A 1 15.00 -11.47 -41.88
CA MET A 1 14.84 -12.03 -40.51
C MET A 1 14.83 -10.89 -39.50
N HIS A 2 13.71 -10.24 -39.22
CA HIS A 2 13.55 -9.34 -38.07
C HIS A 2 12.12 -9.53 -37.56
N GLY A 3 11.96 -10.42 -36.58
CA GLY A 3 10.68 -10.70 -35.94
C GLY A 3 10.44 -9.68 -34.84
N ALA A 4 9.47 -8.79 -35.04
CA ALA A 4 8.94 -7.96 -33.98
C ALA A 4 8.16 -8.85 -32.99
N ARG A 5 8.74 -9.10 -31.82
CA ARG A 5 8.01 -9.71 -30.70
C ARG A 5 7.18 -8.60 -30.04
N ALA A 6 5.90 -8.55 -30.36
CA ALA A 6 4.93 -7.80 -29.58
C ALA A 6 4.84 -8.45 -28.19
N LEU A 7 5.41 -7.80 -27.18
CA LEU A 7 5.24 -8.17 -25.79
C LEU A 7 3.84 -7.70 -25.38
N VAL A 8 2.89 -8.63 -25.35
CA VAL A 8 1.54 -8.38 -24.84
C VAL A 8 1.65 -8.17 -23.33
N CYS A 9 1.52 -6.92 -22.87
CA CYS A 9 1.45 -6.60 -21.45
C CYS A 9 0.13 -7.15 -20.86
N ALA A 10 0.22 -8.26 -20.13
CA ALA A 10 -0.89 -8.82 -19.39
C ALA A 10 -1.03 -8.09 -18.03
N CYS A 11 -1.82 -7.02 -18.01
CA CYS A 11 -2.18 -6.28 -16.80
C CYS A 11 -3.06 -7.13 -15.88
N ARG A 12 -2.53 -7.64 -14.76
CA ARG A 12 -3.33 -8.26 -13.69
C ARG A 12 -3.63 -7.23 -12.60
N VAL A 13 -4.73 -6.49 -12.76
CA VAL A 13 -5.36 -5.78 -11.63
C VAL A 13 -6.38 -6.72 -11.02
N THR A 14 -6.03 -7.33 -9.88
CA THR A 14 -6.97 -8.17 -9.12
C THR A 14 -7.62 -7.27 -8.06
N MET A 15 -8.80 -6.71 -8.37
CA MET A 15 -9.61 -5.99 -7.38
C MET A 15 -10.13 -6.99 -6.35
N VAL A 16 -9.74 -6.81 -5.08
CA VAL A 16 -10.34 -7.52 -3.95
C VAL A 16 -11.68 -6.86 -3.64
N ALA A 17 -12.77 -7.51 -4.03
CA ALA A 17 -14.12 -7.09 -3.66
C ALA A 17 -14.37 -7.43 -2.18
N CYS A 18 -14.52 -6.42 -1.32
CA CYS A 18 -15.10 -6.59 0.01
C CYS A 18 -16.62 -6.76 -0.11
N VAL A 19 -17.08 -8.01 -0.08
CA VAL A 19 -18.51 -8.34 0.09
C VAL A 19 -18.83 -8.20 1.58
N TYR A 20 -19.46 -7.09 1.96
CA TYR A 20 -20.09 -6.97 3.29
C TYR A 20 -21.45 -7.67 3.26
N ILE A 21 -21.53 -8.84 3.89
CA ILE A 21 -22.81 -9.51 4.20
C ILE A 21 -23.35 -8.88 5.48
N MET A 22 -24.37 -8.02 5.36
CA MET A 22 -25.16 -7.55 6.50
C MET A 22 -26.11 -8.68 6.95
N PRO A 23 -26.22 -8.99 8.25
CA PRO A 23 -27.22 -9.93 8.75
C PRO A 23 -28.62 -9.30 8.72
N GLU A 24 -29.54 -10.02 8.10
CA GLU A 24 -30.96 -9.74 7.98
C GLU A 24 -31.64 -9.71 9.37
N SER A 25 -32.03 -8.52 9.85
CA SER A 25 -32.86 -8.37 11.04
C SER A 25 -34.33 -8.58 10.66
N ARG A 26 -34.87 -9.76 10.98
CA ARG A 26 -36.29 -10.06 10.87
C ARG A 26 -36.86 -10.29 12.27
N GLU A 27 -37.69 -9.36 12.74
CA GLU A 27 -38.88 -9.61 13.59
C GLU A 27 -39.61 -8.25 13.73
N SER A 28 -40.74 -8.07 13.04
CA SER A 28 -42.10 -8.50 13.35
C SER A 28 -42.82 -7.53 14.30
N GLU A 29 -43.85 -6.89 13.74
CA GLU A 29 -45.09 -6.38 14.32
C GLU A 29 -45.08 -5.76 15.73
N THR A 30 -45.48 -4.49 15.79
CA THR A 30 -46.00 -3.90 17.02
C THR A 30 -47.16 -2.98 16.66
N ILE A 31 -48.40 -3.41 16.86
CA ILE A 31 -49.49 -2.57 17.40
C ILE A 31 -50.45 -3.52 18.14
N GLU A 32 -50.26 -3.69 19.46
CA GLU A 32 -51.36 -4.04 20.35
C GLU A 32 -51.73 -2.84 21.22
N THR A 33 -53.04 -2.61 21.24
CA THR A 33 -53.76 -1.63 22.01
C THR A 33 -53.66 -1.93 23.51
N SER A 34 -53.18 -0.94 24.26
CA SER A 34 -53.51 -0.61 25.64
C SER A 34 -54.23 -1.66 26.50
N THR A 35 -53.53 -2.28 27.45
CA THR A 35 -54.06 -2.49 28.81
C THR A 35 -52.91 -2.75 29.80
N VAL A 36 -52.93 -1.97 30.88
CA VAL A 36 -52.00 -2.01 32.00
C VAL A 36 -52.05 -3.37 32.70
N LYS A 37 -50.92 -4.08 32.74
CA LYS A 37 -50.59 -5.05 33.80
C LYS A 37 -49.09 -5.02 34.10
N GLU A 38 -48.79 -4.47 35.28
CA GLU A 38 -47.50 -4.46 35.95
C GLU A 38 -46.95 -5.90 36.03
N THR A 39 -46.01 -6.21 35.15
CA THR A 39 -45.29 -7.48 35.16
C THR A 39 -43.85 -7.18 35.51
N ARG A 40 -43.45 -7.55 36.73
CA ARG A 40 -42.06 -7.47 37.21
C ARG A 40 -41.14 -8.08 36.17
N VAL A 41 -40.29 -7.26 35.56
CA VAL A 41 -39.22 -7.73 34.68
C VAL A 41 -38.32 -8.63 35.52
N PRO A 42 -38.11 -9.91 35.16
CA PRO A 42 -37.11 -10.72 35.82
C PRO A 42 -35.76 -10.11 35.49
N GLN A 43 -35.07 -9.58 36.50
CA GLN A 43 -33.67 -9.20 36.39
C GLN A 43 -32.90 -10.39 35.83
N ARG A 44 -32.50 -10.31 34.55
CA ARG A 44 -31.55 -11.26 33.96
C ARG A 44 -30.29 -11.15 34.81
N ARG A 45 -30.05 -12.19 35.60
CA ARG A 45 -28.78 -12.45 36.27
C ARG A 45 -27.76 -12.64 35.16
N ILE A 46 -27.15 -11.56 34.68
CA ILE A 46 -26.08 -11.63 33.70
C ILE A 46 -24.93 -12.30 34.45
N ASN A 47 -24.80 -13.62 34.27
CA ASN A 47 -23.71 -14.41 34.84
C ASN A 47 -22.40 -13.67 34.60
N ASP A 48 -21.71 -13.27 35.67
CA ASP A 48 -20.45 -12.52 35.57
C ASP A 48 -19.38 -13.28 34.77
N ASN A 49 -19.53 -14.60 34.71
CA ASN A 49 -18.75 -15.48 33.85
C ASN A 49 -18.98 -15.19 32.36
N MET A 50 -20.22 -14.92 31.91
CA MET A 50 -20.53 -14.61 30.51
C MET A 50 -19.94 -13.25 30.08
N LYS A 51 -19.92 -12.26 30.98
CA LYS A 51 -19.26 -10.96 30.74
C LYS A 51 -17.76 -11.12 30.56
N LYS A 52 -17.09 -11.95 31.36
CA LYS A 52 -15.66 -12.24 31.21
C LYS A 52 -15.34 -12.90 29.88
N HIS A 53 -16.15 -13.86 29.45
CA HIS A 53 -15.95 -14.54 28.17
C HIS A 53 -16.20 -13.59 26.99
N CYS A 54 -17.24 -12.76 27.04
CA CYS A 54 -17.45 -11.71 26.04
C CYS A 54 -16.32 -10.69 25.99
N LEU A 55 -15.80 -10.26 27.15
CA LEU A 55 -14.68 -9.31 27.22
C LEU A 55 -13.41 -9.92 26.61
N PHE A 56 -13.14 -11.19 26.89
CA PHE A 56 -11.99 -11.90 26.35
C PHE A 56 -12.11 -12.07 24.82
N VAL A 57 -13.28 -12.47 24.33
CA VAL A 57 -13.54 -12.58 22.88
C VAL A 57 -13.42 -11.22 22.18
N LEU A 58 -13.93 -10.15 22.79
CA LEU A 58 -13.80 -8.78 22.27
C LEU A 58 -12.33 -8.34 22.21
N LEU A 59 -11.55 -8.63 23.25
CA LEU A 59 -10.11 -8.32 23.28
C LEU A 59 -9.34 -9.08 22.20
N VAL A 60 -9.59 -10.39 22.05
CA VAL A 60 -8.93 -11.20 21.02
C VAL A 60 -9.31 -10.72 19.61
N ALA A 61 -10.60 -10.40 19.38
CA ALA A 61 -11.06 -9.85 18.10
C ALA A 61 -10.41 -8.50 17.80
N LEU A 62 -10.32 -7.61 18.79
CA LEU A 62 -9.67 -6.30 18.65
C LEU A 62 -8.18 -6.44 18.30
N VAL A 63 -7.45 -7.29 19.03
CA VAL A 63 -6.03 -7.57 18.78
C VAL A 63 -5.82 -8.16 17.40
N ALA A 64 -6.67 -9.11 16.99
CA ALA A 64 -6.64 -9.66 15.64
C ALA A 64 -6.87 -8.57 14.59
N THR A 65 -7.86 -7.69 14.75
CA THR A 65 -8.07 -6.58 13.80
C THR A 65 -6.88 -5.61 13.74
N LEU A 66 -6.25 -5.30 14.87
CA LEU A 66 -5.08 -4.43 14.94
C LEU A 66 -3.85 -5.04 14.26
N LEU A 67 -3.64 -6.36 14.41
CA LEU A 67 -2.59 -7.12 13.73
C LEU A 67 -2.78 -7.12 12.21
N HIS A 68 -4.02 -7.21 11.71
CA HIS A 68 -4.29 -7.15 10.27
C HIS A 68 -4.16 -5.74 9.68
N THR A 69 -4.27 -4.68 10.49
CA THR A 69 -4.05 -3.30 10.04
C THR A 69 -2.59 -2.85 10.07
N ALA A 70 -1.69 -3.63 10.69
CA ALA A 70 -0.27 -3.29 10.76
C ALA A 70 0.46 -3.42 9.42
N ASP A 71 -0.13 -4.10 8.43
CA ASP A 71 0.38 -4.22 7.06
C ASP A 71 -0.34 -3.25 6.09
N ALA A 72 -0.83 -2.11 6.59
CA ALA A 72 -1.14 -0.99 5.71
C ALA A 72 0.18 -0.44 5.16
N VAL A 73 0.68 -1.06 4.08
CA VAL A 73 1.78 -0.55 3.27
C VAL A 73 1.44 0.89 2.93
N GLU A 74 2.08 1.86 3.58
CA GLU A 74 2.02 3.25 3.15
C GLU A 74 2.56 3.27 1.72
N GLN A 75 1.66 3.40 0.76
CA GLN A 75 2.01 3.48 -0.65
C GLN A 75 2.75 4.80 -0.85
N SER A 76 4.07 4.77 -0.78
CA SER A 76 4.90 5.93 -1.08
C SER A 76 4.85 6.18 -2.58
N ILE A 77 4.54 7.42 -2.98
CA ILE A 77 4.61 7.84 -4.38
C ILE A 77 6.05 7.64 -4.87
N CYS A 78 6.21 6.86 -5.94
CA CYS A 78 7.51 6.61 -6.53
C CYS A 78 8.03 7.89 -7.21
N PRO A 79 9.32 8.25 -7.07
CA PRO A 79 9.91 9.31 -7.88
C PRO A 79 9.71 9.00 -9.38
N PRO A 80 9.26 9.97 -10.19
CA PRO A 80 8.92 9.73 -11.59
C PRO A 80 10.12 9.21 -12.42
N GLU A 81 11.34 9.61 -12.07
CA GLU A 81 12.57 9.14 -12.70
C GLU A 81 12.83 7.64 -12.49
N ASN A 82 12.27 7.06 -11.42
CA ASN A 82 12.38 5.64 -11.07
C ASN A 82 11.22 4.78 -11.60
N CYS A 83 10.22 5.40 -12.23
CA CYS A 83 9.12 4.69 -12.87
C CYS A 83 9.54 4.25 -14.27
N VAL A 84 9.92 2.98 -14.37
CA VAL A 84 10.42 2.39 -15.61
C VAL A 84 9.84 0.99 -15.80
N PRO A 85 9.88 0.46 -17.04
CA PRO A 85 9.58 -0.94 -17.27
C PRO A 85 10.46 -1.87 -16.43
N GLU A 86 9.88 -2.95 -15.92
CA GLU A 86 10.55 -3.91 -15.02
C GLU A 86 11.90 -4.39 -15.56
N TRP A 87 12.03 -4.61 -16.87
CA TRP A 87 13.26 -5.09 -17.51
C TRP A 87 14.44 -4.11 -17.43
N LYS A 88 14.20 -2.82 -17.15
CA LYS A 88 15.24 -1.80 -16.91
C LYS A 88 15.70 -1.75 -15.46
N CYS A 89 15.03 -2.48 -14.58
CA CYS A 89 15.27 -2.46 -13.16
C CYS A 89 16.14 -3.65 -12.73
N ASP A 90 17.10 -3.41 -11.83
CA ASP A 90 17.84 -4.46 -11.14
C ASP A 90 17.12 -4.89 -9.86
N SER A 91 16.40 -3.98 -9.21
CA SER A 91 15.69 -4.26 -7.96
C SER A 91 14.43 -3.40 -7.82
N LEU A 92 13.29 -4.07 -7.65
CA LEU A 92 11.99 -3.41 -7.51
C LEU A 92 11.79 -2.87 -6.09
N LEU A 93 11.14 -1.71 -5.97
CA LEU A 93 10.67 -1.18 -4.69
C LEU A 93 9.26 -1.73 -4.41
N VAL A 94 9.13 -2.51 -3.33
CA VAL A 94 7.82 -3.03 -2.89
C VAL A 94 6.98 -1.88 -2.32
N GLY A 95 5.74 -1.75 -2.79
CA GLY A 95 4.80 -0.72 -2.32
C GLY A 95 4.91 0.65 -3.00
N GLY A 96 5.90 0.84 -3.90
CA GLY A 96 6.02 2.07 -4.68
C GLY A 96 5.01 2.14 -5.83
N LEU A 97 4.25 3.23 -5.91
CA LEU A 97 3.28 3.43 -7.00
C LEU A 97 3.83 4.34 -8.08
N CYS A 98 3.73 3.88 -9.32
CA CYS A 98 3.98 4.68 -10.51
C CYS A 98 2.65 5.16 -11.12
N PRO A 99 2.60 6.38 -11.69
CA PRO A 99 1.37 6.92 -12.26
C PRO A 99 0.93 6.17 -13.52
N GLN A 100 1.87 5.56 -14.25
CA GLN A 100 1.58 4.67 -15.37
C GLN A 100 1.46 3.24 -14.89
N SER A 101 0.40 2.56 -15.30
CA SER A 101 0.06 1.19 -14.86
C SER A 101 1.03 0.11 -15.34
N CYS A 102 1.88 0.40 -16.31
CA CYS A 102 2.87 -0.54 -16.86
C CYS A 102 4.29 -0.32 -16.33
N ASP A 103 4.51 0.78 -15.60
CA ASP A 103 5.80 1.06 -15.00
C ASP A 103 5.84 0.49 -13.58
N THR A 104 7.00 -0.02 -13.21
CA THR A 104 7.28 -0.49 -11.86
C THR A 104 8.17 0.50 -11.15
N CYS A 105 7.94 0.72 -9.85
CA CYS A 105 8.83 1.57 -9.08
C CYS A 105 10.17 0.87 -8.86
N CYS A 106 11.22 1.41 -9.45
CA CYS A 106 12.54 0.83 -9.39
C CYS A 106 13.35 1.41 -8.22
N SER A 107 13.91 0.54 -7.38
CA SER A 107 14.84 0.97 -6.31
C SER A 107 16.26 1.16 -6.86
N VAL A 108 16.68 0.28 -7.77
CA VAL A 108 18.00 0.33 -8.41
C VAL A 108 17.83 0.06 -9.89
N LEU A 109 18.09 1.07 -10.73
CA LEU A 109 18.11 0.92 -12.18
C LEU A 109 19.40 0.23 -12.62
N LYS A 110 19.31 -0.53 -13.72
CA LYS A 110 20.48 -1.05 -14.41
C LYS A 110 21.41 0.08 -14.85
N PRO A 111 22.75 -0.11 -14.81
CA PRO A 111 23.72 0.93 -15.12
C PRO A 111 23.47 1.65 -16.45
N GLU A 112 23.10 0.93 -17.50
CA GLU A 112 22.83 1.46 -18.83
C GLU A 112 21.57 2.35 -18.94
N TYR A 113 20.69 2.32 -17.94
CA TYR A 113 19.48 3.16 -17.89
C TYR A 113 19.57 4.28 -16.84
N ARG A 114 20.71 4.43 -16.16
CA ARG A 114 20.92 5.52 -15.20
C ARG A 114 21.22 6.83 -15.93
N THR A 115 20.25 7.73 -15.93
CA THR A 115 20.36 9.05 -16.59
C THR A 115 20.32 10.24 -15.64
N HIS A 116 19.74 10.07 -14.45
CA HIS A 116 19.57 11.13 -13.46
C HIS A 116 20.56 10.99 -12.32
N CYS A 117 20.97 12.10 -11.70
CA CYS A 117 21.98 12.09 -10.67
C CYS A 117 21.60 11.24 -9.45
N ARG A 118 20.32 11.27 -9.08
CA ARG A 118 19.80 10.44 -7.99
C ARG A 118 19.89 8.95 -8.27
N HIS A 119 19.90 8.52 -9.54
CA HIS A 119 20.11 7.11 -9.90
C HIS A 119 21.51 6.60 -9.54
N PHE A 120 22.48 7.52 -9.44
CA PHE A 120 23.83 7.22 -8.99
C PHE A 120 23.99 7.38 -7.46
N GLY A 121 22.94 7.79 -6.75
CA GLY A 121 23.04 8.20 -5.35
C GLY A 121 23.81 9.51 -5.17
N GLY A 122 23.90 10.31 -6.23
CA GLY A 122 24.66 11.56 -6.23
C GLY A 122 23.81 12.80 -6.00
N GLU A 123 24.51 13.93 -5.93
CA GLU A 123 23.93 15.28 -5.87
C GLU A 123 24.58 16.21 -6.90
N CYS A 124 23.80 17.16 -7.43
CA CYS A 124 24.31 18.15 -8.37
C CYS A 124 25.08 19.26 -7.63
N MET A 125 26.40 19.25 -7.80
CA MET A 125 27.34 20.17 -7.16
C MET A 125 28.11 21.00 -8.20
N ASP A 126 28.78 22.07 -7.80
CA ASP A 126 29.59 22.88 -8.73
C ASP A 126 30.84 22.13 -9.20
N ARG A 127 31.42 21.29 -8.34
CA ARG A 127 32.59 20.45 -8.64
C ARG A 127 32.76 19.32 -7.62
N CYS A 128 33.34 18.22 -8.08
CA CYS A 128 33.93 17.17 -7.24
C CYS A 128 35.11 16.55 -8.01
N ASN A 129 35.80 15.59 -7.39
CA ASN A 129 36.84 14.82 -8.07
C ASN A 129 36.26 14.21 -9.36
N GLU A 130 36.97 14.34 -10.49
CA GLU A 130 36.53 13.86 -11.81
C GLU A 130 36.14 12.38 -11.78
N ASN A 131 36.81 11.57 -10.94
CA ASN A 131 36.50 10.15 -10.77
C ASN A 131 35.14 9.87 -10.09
N LEU A 132 34.53 10.88 -9.46
CA LEU A 132 33.23 10.81 -8.79
C LEU A 132 32.13 11.49 -9.62
N GLN A 133 32.47 12.04 -10.78
CA GLN A 133 31.53 12.74 -11.65
C GLN A 133 30.80 11.75 -12.56
N HIS A 134 29.49 11.96 -12.74
CA HIS A 134 28.67 11.17 -13.64
C HIS A 134 28.03 12.05 -14.72
N PRO A 135 27.96 11.58 -15.98
CA PRO A 135 27.22 12.27 -17.02
C PRO A 135 25.71 12.08 -16.79
N VAL A 136 25.00 13.17 -16.52
CA VAL A 136 23.56 13.15 -16.22
C VAL A 136 22.81 14.24 -16.97
N VAL A 137 21.48 14.11 -17.04
CA VAL A 137 20.62 15.05 -17.78
C VAL A 137 19.90 16.06 -16.89
N ASP A 138 19.90 15.86 -15.58
CA ASP A 138 19.07 16.59 -14.61
C ASP A 138 19.82 17.65 -13.79
N CYS A 139 21.14 17.75 -13.92
CA CYS A 139 21.88 18.82 -13.25
C CYS A 139 21.72 20.18 -13.98
N PRO A 140 21.55 21.28 -13.22
CA PRO A 140 21.51 22.63 -13.80
C PRO A 140 22.78 22.97 -14.59
N PRO A 141 22.71 23.96 -15.50
CA PRO A 141 23.88 24.45 -16.22
C PRO A 141 24.99 24.87 -15.26
N GLY A 142 26.22 24.39 -15.50
CA GLY A 142 27.39 24.67 -14.66
C GLY A 142 27.53 23.78 -13.43
N LYS A 143 26.63 22.82 -13.21
CA LYS A 143 26.74 21.80 -12.17
C LYS A 143 27.05 20.42 -12.76
N VAL A 144 27.65 19.57 -11.94
CA VAL A 144 27.98 18.18 -12.26
C VAL A 144 27.36 17.24 -11.23
N CYS A 145 27.01 16.03 -11.63
CA CYS A 145 26.53 15.02 -10.68
C CYS A 145 27.72 14.39 -9.96
N CYS A 146 27.70 14.43 -8.63
CA CYS A 146 28.76 13.92 -7.78
C CYS A 146 28.23 12.81 -6.87
N THR A 147 28.87 11.64 -6.89
CA THR A 147 28.58 10.58 -5.92
C THR A 147 29.44 10.74 -4.67
N LEU A 148 28.79 10.74 -3.50
CA LEU A 148 29.48 10.72 -2.20
C LEU A 148 29.83 9.27 -1.87
N VAL A 149 31.11 9.04 -1.56
CA VAL A 149 31.66 7.74 -1.13
C VAL A 149 31.86 7.69 0.37
#